data_AF-A0A3C2CXZ0-F1
#
_entry.id   AF-A0A3C2CXZ0-F1
#
_cell.length_a   1.000
_cell.length_b   1.000
_cell.length_c   1.000
_cell.angle_alpha   90.00
_cell.angle_beta   90.00
_cell.angle_gamma   90.00
#
_symmetry.space_group_name_H-M   'P 1'
#
loop_
_entity.id
_entity.type
_entity.pdbx_description
1 polymer ?
#
loop_
_entity_poly.entity_id
_entity_poly.type
_entity_poly.pdbx_seq_one_letter_code
_entity_poly.pdbx_strand_id
1 'polypeptide(L)'
;MMAAAYLLFLGGIFPEKWYTLFIEYNLMVLLFNLLPIWPLDGGKLIFILMSMNSPFQEAHLRTLYLSVGSLIIFSAILLFIAPLTLNVWVIIAFLAFSIHFEWKQRKFIFMRFLMERHYGKQAEFIRQLKPINVVENEEVGHVLEKFQRGCKHPIVIKTLNGKETVIDENELLHAFFTEKLMSAKIGDLLYTY
;
A
#
# COMPACT_ATOMS: atom_id res chain seq x y z
N MET A 1 0.72 -26.65 -4.71
CA MET A 1 -0.22 -27.60 -4.08
C MET A 1 -1.23 -28.18 -5.07
N MET A 2 -2.04 -27.38 -5.77
CA MET A 2 -3.01 -27.91 -6.74
C MET A 2 -2.39 -28.76 -7.86
N ALA A 3 -1.24 -28.34 -8.43
CA ALA A 3 -0.52 -29.13 -9.42
C ALA A 3 0.00 -30.48 -8.88
N ALA A 4 0.46 -30.52 -7.62
CA ALA A 4 0.88 -31.76 -6.99
C ALA A 4 -0.32 -32.69 -6.70
N ALA A 5 -1.46 -32.14 -6.28
CA ALA A 5 -2.70 -32.89 -6.11
C ALA A 5 -3.19 -33.50 -7.43
N TYR A 6 -3.07 -32.76 -8.54
CA TYR A 6 -3.38 -33.28 -9.88
C TYR A 6 -2.47 -34.44 -10.29
N LEU A 7 -1.15 -34.34 -10.04
CA LEU A 7 -0.21 -35.43 -10.30
C LEU A 7 -0.50 -36.68 -9.45
N LEU A 8 -0.86 -36.50 -8.18
CA LEU A 8 -1.21 -37.62 -7.30
C LEU A 8 -2.56 -38.27 -7.66
N PHE A 9 -3.50 -37.49 -8.21
CA PHE A 9 -4.74 -38.01 -8.78
C PHE A 9 -4.48 -38.84 -10.04
N LEU A 10 -3.64 -38.34 -10.97
CA LEU A 10 -3.20 -39.12 -12.13
C LEU A 10 -2.47 -40.41 -11.74
N GLY A 11 -1.70 -40.38 -10.64
CA GLY A 11 -1.04 -41.54 -10.06
C GLY A 11 -1.96 -42.53 -9.34
N GLY A 12 -3.28 -42.28 -9.28
CA GLY A 12 -4.26 -43.17 -8.67
C GLY A 12 -4.21 -43.24 -7.13
N ILE A 13 -3.46 -42.35 -6.49
CA ILE A 13 -3.27 -42.35 -5.03
C ILE A 13 -4.49 -41.73 -4.32
N PHE A 14 -5.15 -40.77 -4.96
CA PHE A 14 -6.35 -40.11 -4.43
C PHE A 14 -7.63 -40.62 -5.11
N PRO A 15 -8.63 -41.05 -4.32
CA PRO A 15 -9.98 -41.23 -4.84
C PRO A 15 -10.52 -39.90 -5.39
N GLU A 16 -11.25 -39.95 -6.50
CA GLU A 16 -11.78 -38.78 -7.21
C GLU A 16 -12.53 -37.80 -6.28
N LYS A 17 -13.35 -38.32 -5.36
CA LYS A 17 -14.09 -37.51 -4.38
C LYS A 17 -13.18 -36.59 -3.56
N TRP A 18 -12.04 -37.08 -3.08
CA TRP A 18 -11.12 -36.31 -2.26
C TRP A 18 -10.35 -35.27 -3.08
N TYR A 19 -10.00 -35.62 -4.32
CA TYR A 19 -9.40 -34.68 -5.26
C TYR A 19 -10.35 -33.52 -5.57
N THR A 20 -11.61 -33.81 -5.91
CA THR A 20 -12.61 -32.78 -6.22
C THR A 20 -12.84 -31.84 -5.05
N LEU A 21 -13.07 -32.37 -3.84
CA LEU A 21 -13.22 -31.55 -2.63
C LEU A 21 -11.98 -30.69 -2.34
N PHE A 22 -10.78 -31.23 -2.55
CA PHE A 22 -9.55 -30.48 -2.36
C PHE A 22 -9.45 -29.29 -3.32
N ILE A 23 -9.77 -29.50 -4.60
CA ILE A 23 -9.77 -28.44 -5.60
C ILE A 23 -10.82 -27.37 -5.27
N GLU A 24 -12.04 -27.77 -4.92
CA GLU A 24 -13.12 -26.84 -4.55
C GLU A 24 -12.72 -25.93 -3.37
N TYR A 25 -12.14 -26.49 -2.31
CA TYR A 25 -11.69 -25.70 -1.15
C TYR A 25 -10.52 -24.77 -1.48
N ASN A 26 -9.52 -25.24 -2.24
CA ASN A 26 -8.40 -24.38 -2.63
C ASN A 26 -8.86 -23.24 -3.54
N LEU A 27 -9.80 -23.51 -4.45
CA LEU A 27 -10.38 -22.49 -5.31
C LEU A 27 -11.17 -21.46 -4.50
N MET A 28 -11.97 -21.91 -3.53
CA MET A 28 -12.71 -21.01 -2.63
C MET A 28 -11.75 -20.11 -1.83
N VAL A 29 -10.68 -20.66 -1.26
CA VAL A 29 -9.65 -19.89 -0.53
C VAL A 29 -8.93 -18.90 -1.45
N LEU A 30 -8.60 -19.32 -2.67
CA LEU A 30 -7.97 -18.45 -3.67
C LEU A 30 -8.86 -17.26 -4.02
N LEU A 31 -10.13 -17.53 -4.37
CA LEU A 31 -11.09 -16.49 -4.73
C LEU A 31 -11.33 -15.52 -3.56
N PHE A 32 -11.44 -16.05 -2.34
CA PHE A 32 -11.58 -15.24 -1.14
C PHE A 32 -10.36 -14.34 -0.92
N ASN A 33 -9.13 -14.87 -1.01
CA ASN A 33 -7.92 -14.06 -0.83
C ASN A 33 -7.68 -13.05 -1.96
N LEU A 34 -8.22 -13.27 -3.16
CA LEU A 34 -8.15 -12.32 -4.27
C LEU A 34 -9.18 -11.18 -4.17
N LEU A 35 -10.07 -11.21 -3.19
CA LEU A 35 -11.00 -10.11 -2.99
C LEU A 35 -10.24 -8.79 -2.73
N PRO A 36 -10.70 -7.68 -3.31
CA PRO A 36 -10.10 -6.35 -3.18
C PRO A 36 -10.37 -5.71 -1.80
N ILE A 37 -10.12 -6.46 -0.73
CA ILE A 37 -10.39 -6.08 0.66
C ILE A 37 -9.10 -6.21 1.46
N TRP A 38 -8.59 -5.13 2.04
CA TRP A 38 -7.51 -5.20 3.02
C TRP A 38 -7.99 -5.91 4.30
N PRO A 39 -7.25 -6.90 4.86
CA PRO A 39 -5.84 -7.24 4.64
C PRO A 39 -5.61 -8.44 3.71
N LEU A 40 -6.61 -8.87 2.94
CA LEU A 40 -6.49 -9.99 2.01
C LEU A 40 -5.47 -9.67 0.92
N ASP A 41 -4.94 -10.73 0.30
CA ASP A 41 -3.86 -10.59 -0.68
C ASP A 41 -4.27 -9.78 -1.91
N GLY A 42 -5.53 -9.81 -2.31
CA GLY A 42 -6.10 -8.96 -3.37
C GLY A 42 -6.05 -7.48 -3.02
N GLY A 43 -6.37 -7.10 -1.78
CA GLY A 43 -6.22 -5.74 -1.28
C GLY A 43 -4.76 -5.27 -1.29
N LYS A 44 -3.83 -6.13 -0.86
CA LYS A 44 -2.38 -5.83 -0.93
C LYS A 44 -1.86 -5.70 -2.36
N LEU A 45 -2.35 -6.54 -3.26
CA LEU A 45 -1.98 -6.51 -4.67
C LEU A 45 -2.44 -5.20 -5.30
N ILE A 46 -3.68 -4.78 -5.04
CA ILE A 46 -4.19 -3.48 -5.48
C ILE A 46 -3.35 -2.33 -4.92
N PHE A 47 -2.99 -2.39 -3.64
CA PHE A 47 -2.11 -1.37 -3.05
C PHE A 47 -0.77 -1.27 -3.76
N ILE A 48 -0.11 -2.40 -4.04
CA ILE A 48 1.16 -2.42 -4.77
C ILE A 48 0.99 -1.81 -6.16
N LEU A 49 -0.03 -2.24 -6.92
CA LEU A 49 -0.32 -1.71 -8.25
C LEU A 49 -0.57 -0.21 -8.24
N MET A 50 -1.36 0.29 -7.28
CA MET A 50 -1.61 1.73 -7.14
C MET A 50 -0.33 2.49 -6.76
N SER A 51 0.46 1.97 -5.82
CA SER A 51 1.71 2.61 -5.36
C SER A 51 2.78 2.76 -6.45
N MET A 52 2.69 1.96 -7.53
CA MET A 52 3.59 2.07 -8.69
C MET A 52 3.30 3.29 -9.57
N ASN A 53 2.08 3.84 -9.52
CA ASN A 53 1.65 4.96 -10.37
C ASN A 53 1.21 6.21 -9.62
N SER A 54 0.91 6.12 -8.31
CA SER A 54 0.53 7.26 -7.47
C SER A 54 1.43 7.40 -6.23
N PRO A 55 1.41 8.56 -5.54
CA PRO A 55 2.07 8.72 -4.26
C PRO A 55 1.64 7.66 -3.25
N PHE A 56 2.55 7.26 -2.36
CA PHE A 56 2.35 6.12 -1.46
C PHE A 56 1.13 6.32 -0.54
N GLN A 57 0.98 7.51 0.05
CA GLN A 57 -0.12 7.84 0.95
C GLN A 57 -1.47 7.82 0.24
N GLU A 58 -1.53 8.37 -0.97
CA GLU A 58 -2.73 8.39 -1.81
C GLU A 58 -3.11 6.98 -2.27
N ALA A 59 -2.13 6.16 -2.70
CA ALA A 59 -2.36 4.76 -3.06
C ALA A 59 -2.96 3.96 -1.89
N HIS A 60 -2.45 4.18 -0.68
CA HIS A 60 -2.92 3.51 0.52
C HIS A 60 -4.37 3.90 0.84
N LEU A 61 -4.68 5.20 0.81
CA LEU A 61 -6.05 5.70 1.04
C LEU A 61 -7.05 5.16 0.01
N ARG A 62 -6.70 5.19 -1.29
CA ARG A 62 -7.53 4.62 -2.35
C ARG A 62 -7.80 3.14 -2.14
N THR A 63 -6.78 2.38 -1.73
CA THR A 63 -6.93 0.96 -1.43
C THR A 63 -7.89 0.74 -0.26
N LEU A 64 -7.80 1.55 0.80
CA LEU A 64 -8.71 1.45 1.94
C LEU A 64 -10.16 1.79 1.54
N TYR A 65 -10.38 2.82 0.73
CA TYR A 65 -11.71 3.15 0.22
C TYR A 65 -12.30 2.02 -0.65
N LEU A 66 -11.50 1.46 -1.55
CA LEU A 66 -11.90 0.29 -2.34
C LEU A 66 -12.21 -0.92 -1.45
N SER A 67 -11.42 -1.13 -0.40
CA SER A 67 -11.63 -2.22 0.56
C SER A 67 -12.95 -2.07 1.30
N VAL A 68 -13.30 -0.86 1.74
CA VAL A 68 -14.59 -0.58 2.39
C VAL A 68 -15.75 -0.82 1.42
N GLY A 69 -15.67 -0.28 0.20
CA GLY A 69 -16.71 -0.49 -0.82
C GLY A 69 -16.89 -1.97 -1.16
N SER A 70 -15.78 -2.69 -1.31
CA SER A 70 -15.78 -4.12 -1.61
C SER A 70 -16.32 -4.96 -0.45
N LEU A 71 -16.01 -4.58 0.80
CA LEU A 71 -16.58 -5.23 1.98
C LEU A 71 -18.09 -5.04 2.06
N ILE A 72 -18.61 -3.84 1.75
CA ILE A 72 -20.05 -3.58 1.73
C ILE A 72 -20.74 -4.49 0.70
N ILE A 73 -20.24 -4.52 -0.54
CA ILE A 73 -20.79 -5.38 -1.60
C ILE A 73 -20.72 -6.85 -1.19
N PHE A 74 -19.56 -7.30 -0.70
CA PHE A 74 -19.36 -8.67 -0.26
C PHE A 74 -20.30 -9.06 0.88
N SER A 75 -20.47 -8.19 1.88
CA SER A 75 -21.39 -8.40 2.99
C SER A 75 -22.84 -8.47 2.54
N ALA A 76 -23.27 -7.63 1.59
CA ALA A 76 -24.62 -7.67 1.03
C ALA A 76 -24.90 -9.00 0.31
N ILE A 77 -23.94 -9.49 -0.47
CA ILE A 77 -24.05 -10.79 -1.17
C ILE A 77 -24.14 -11.94 -0.15
N LEU A 78 -23.26 -11.96 0.86
CA LEU A 78 -23.27 -13.02 1.88
C LEU A 78 -24.55 -13.03 2.71
N LEU A 79 -25.04 -11.86 3.11
CA LEU A 79 -26.29 -11.74 3.87
C LEU A 79 -27.51 -12.09 3.03
N PHE A 80 -27.47 -11.90 1.71
CA PHE A 80 -28.54 -12.35 0.82
C PHE A 80 -28.60 -13.88 0.70
N ILE A 81 -27.44 -14.55 0.64
CA ILE A 81 -27.36 -16.00 0.44
C ILE A 81 -27.54 -16.78 1.75
N ALA A 82 -26.92 -16.34 2.85
CA ALA A 82 -26.83 -17.11 4.09
C ALA A 82 -26.90 -16.24 5.36
N PRO A 83 -28.00 -15.48 5.58
CA PRO A 83 -28.10 -14.47 6.64
C PRO A 83 -27.99 -15.02 8.07
N LEU A 84 -28.39 -16.27 8.28
CA LEU A 84 -28.49 -16.89 9.61
C LEU A 84 -27.22 -17.64 10.05
N THR A 85 -26.15 -17.59 9.25
CA THR A 85 -24.91 -18.30 9.58
C THR A 85 -23.98 -17.41 10.42
N LEU A 86 -23.66 -17.86 11.63
CA LEU A 86 -22.76 -17.12 12.54
C LEU A 86 -21.37 -16.88 11.91
N ASN A 87 -20.89 -17.82 11.11
CA ASN A 87 -19.60 -17.72 10.41
C ASN A 87 -19.54 -16.47 9.49
N VAL A 88 -20.61 -16.15 8.77
CA VAL A 88 -20.67 -14.97 7.89
C VAL A 88 -20.51 -13.69 8.72
N TRP A 89 -21.20 -13.59 9.85
CA TRP A 89 -21.10 -12.44 10.74
C TRP A 89 -19.69 -12.27 11.32
N VAL A 90 -19.04 -13.37 11.73
CA VAL A 90 -17.66 -13.34 12.25
C VAL A 90 -16.69 -12.86 11.16
N ILE A 91 -16.81 -13.36 9.93
CA ILE A 91 -15.94 -12.95 8.81
C ILE A 91 -16.11 -11.45 8.51
N ILE A 92 -17.35 -10.97 8.38
CA ILE A 92 -17.63 -9.55 8.10
C ILE A 92 -17.07 -8.67 9.22
N ALA A 93 -17.31 -9.03 10.48
CA ALA A 93 -16.83 -8.29 11.64
C ALA A 93 -15.28 -8.24 11.68
N PHE A 94 -14.63 -9.36 11.42
CA PHE A 94 -13.17 -9.44 11.35
C PHE A 94 -12.57 -8.56 10.26
N LEU A 95 -13.14 -8.59 9.04
CA LEU A 95 -12.68 -7.75 7.93
C LEU A 95 -12.93 -6.26 8.24
N ALA A 96 -14.10 -5.90 8.76
CA ALA A 96 -14.41 -4.53 9.15
C ALA A 96 -13.43 -4.00 10.23
N PHE A 97 -13.17 -4.80 11.26
CA PHE A 97 -12.20 -4.47 12.30
C PHE A 97 -10.80 -4.29 11.72
N SER A 98 -10.37 -5.17 10.82
CA SER A 98 -9.05 -5.11 10.19
C SER A 98 -8.86 -3.84 9.34
N ILE A 99 -9.87 -3.46 8.55
CA ILE A 99 -9.85 -2.20 7.80
C ILE A 99 -9.78 -1.00 8.75
N HIS A 100 -10.58 -1.01 9.83
CA HIS A 100 -10.58 0.07 10.81
C HIS A 100 -9.22 0.20 11.51
N PHE A 101 -8.63 -0.93 11.88
CA PHE A 101 -7.31 -0.98 12.49
C PHE A 101 -6.24 -0.43 11.54
N GLU A 102 -6.26 -0.83 10.27
CA GLU A 102 -5.35 -0.31 9.24
C GLU A 102 -5.52 1.21 9.05
N TRP A 103 -6.77 1.68 9.01
CA TRP A 103 -7.07 3.11 8.89
C TRP A 103 -6.46 3.92 10.04
N LYS A 104 -6.48 3.37 11.26
CA LYS A 104 -5.84 3.99 12.43
C LYS A 104 -4.31 3.98 12.30
N GLN A 105 -3.73 2.93 11.72
CA GLN A 105 -2.28 2.77 11.56
C GLN A 105 -1.68 3.47 10.33
N ARG A 106 -2.49 4.06 9.45
CA ARG A 106 -2.02 4.72 8.21
C ARG A 106 -0.82 5.66 8.38
N LYS A 107 -0.80 6.47 9.45
CA LYS A 107 0.30 7.41 9.73
C LYS A 107 1.60 6.69 10.09
N PHE A 108 1.49 5.59 10.84
CA PHE A 108 2.63 4.75 11.20
C PHE A 108 3.20 4.03 9.96
N ILE A 109 2.33 3.55 9.06
CA ILE A 109 2.74 2.92 7.81
C ILE A 109 3.49 3.90 6.91
N PHE A 110 2.99 5.14 6.80
CA PHE A 110 3.67 6.20 6.08
C PHE A 110 5.03 6.54 6.70
N MET A 111 5.11 6.66 8.03
CA MET A 111 6.38 6.88 8.73
C MET A 111 7.37 5.73 8.48
N ARG A 112 6.90 4.48 8.52
CA ARG A 112 7.73 3.31 8.22
C ARG A 112 8.27 3.35 6.79
N PHE A 113 7.45 3.78 5.82
CA PHE A 113 7.89 3.98 4.44
C PHE A 113 9.00 5.04 4.34
N LEU A 114 8.87 6.17 5.02
CA LEU A 114 9.91 7.21 5.05
C LEU A 114 11.19 6.72 5.72
N MET A 115 11.09 6.01 6.85
CA MET A 115 12.25 5.46 7.56
C MET A 115 13.00 4.42 6.73
N GLU A 116 12.28 3.51 6.07
CA GLU A 116 12.87 2.52 5.17
C GLU A 116 13.61 3.17 4.01
N ARG A 117 13.17 4.36 3.59
CA ARG A 117 13.79 5.13 2.52
C ARG A 117 15.03 5.89 2.98
N HIS A 118 15.01 6.43 4.20
CA HIS A 118 16.15 7.15 4.77
C HIS A 118 17.28 6.22 5.26
N TYR A 119 16.94 5.17 6.00
CA TYR A 119 17.92 4.23 6.58
C TYR A 119 18.16 2.98 5.75
N GLY A 120 17.26 2.66 4.80
CA GLY A 120 17.41 1.50 3.95
C GLY A 120 18.54 1.69 2.95
N LYS A 121 19.31 0.63 2.71
CA LYS A 121 20.35 0.58 1.68
C LYS A 121 19.72 0.54 0.28
N GLN A 122 19.01 1.60 -0.13
CA GLN A 122 18.27 1.66 -1.41
C GLN A 122 19.15 2.04 -2.62
N ALA A 123 20.36 1.49 -2.70
CA ALA A 123 21.21 1.67 -3.87
C ALA A 123 20.71 0.87 -5.09
N GLU A 124 19.86 -0.16 -4.91
CA GLU A 124 19.69 -1.21 -5.93
C GLU A 124 18.36 -1.23 -6.69
N PHE A 125 17.36 -0.39 -6.34
CA PHE A 125 16.03 -0.45 -6.97
C PHE A 125 15.47 0.90 -7.44
N ILE A 126 16.34 1.84 -7.83
CA ILE A 126 15.90 3.09 -8.49
C ILE A 126 15.55 2.76 -9.94
N ARG A 127 14.26 2.61 -10.25
CA ARG A 127 13.83 2.37 -11.63
C ARG A 127 13.83 3.64 -12.48
N GLN A 128 13.47 4.79 -11.89
CA GLN A 128 13.27 6.07 -12.59
C GLN A 128 13.49 7.27 -11.66
N LEU A 129 13.92 8.41 -12.24
CA LEU A 129 13.95 9.71 -11.56
C LEU A 129 12.65 10.46 -11.87
N LYS A 130 11.91 10.90 -10.83
CA LYS A 130 10.69 11.68 -10.98
C LYS A 130 10.83 13.00 -10.21
N PRO A 131 11.17 14.11 -10.87
CA PRO A 131 11.34 15.39 -10.19
C PRO A 131 10.03 15.86 -9.58
N ILE A 132 10.09 16.37 -8.35
CA ILE A 132 8.95 17.01 -7.68
C ILE A 132 9.21 18.51 -7.69
N ASN A 133 8.39 19.25 -8.44
CA ASN A 133 8.45 20.71 -8.48
C ASN A 133 7.68 21.29 -7.29
N VAL A 134 8.33 22.14 -6.50
CA VAL A 134 7.78 22.71 -5.27
C VAL A 134 8.08 24.20 -5.20
N VAL A 135 7.18 24.94 -4.54
CA VAL A 135 7.39 26.37 -4.23
C VAL A 135 8.04 26.48 -2.84
N GLU A 136 8.88 27.50 -2.60
CA GLU A 136 9.57 27.71 -1.32
C GLU A 136 8.65 27.72 -0.09
N ASN A 137 7.39 28.11 -0.24
CA ASN A 137 6.40 28.15 0.84
C ASN A 137 5.71 26.80 1.12
N GLU A 138 5.97 25.75 0.33
CA GLU A 138 5.43 24.43 0.64
C GLU A 138 6.10 23.84 1.89
N GLU A 139 5.29 23.20 2.73
CA GLU A 139 5.79 22.49 3.90
C GLU A 139 6.48 21.19 3.49
N VAL A 140 7.56 20.84 4.20
CA VAL A 140 8.31 19.59 3.99
C VAL A 140 7.37 18.38 4.05
N GLY A 141 6.43 18.36 5.00
CA GLY A 141 5.43 17.30 5.13
C GLY A 141 4.67 17.04 3.82
N HIS A 142 4.09 18.07 3.20
CA HIS A 142 3.32 17.94 1.95
C HIS A 142 4.17 17.43 0.78
N VAL A 143 5.46 17.72 0.76
CA VAL A 143 6.36 17.24 -0.29
C VAL A 143 6.74 15.78 -0.08
N LEU A 144 6.91 15.35 1.17
CA LEU A 144 7.08 13.94 1.51
C LEU A 144 5.83 13.11 1.17
N GLU A 145 4.62 13.67 1.28
CA GLU A 145 3.38 12.97 0.88
C GLU A 145 3.33 12.65 -0.61
N LYS A 146 4.04 13.43 -1.45
CA LYS A 146 4.17 13.21 -2.90
C LYS A 146 5.12 12.06 -3.23
N PHE A 147 5.83 11.50 -2.25
CA PHE A 147 6.82 10.45 -2.50
C PHE A 147 6.16 9.16 -2.98
N GLN A 148 6.80 8.56 -3.98
CA GLN A 148 6.33 7.35 -4.62
C GLN A 148 7.32 6.18 -4.43
N ARG A 149 6.80 4.94 -4.42
CA ARG A 149 7.61 3.73 -4.32
C ARG A 149 8.35 3.46 -5.65
N GLY A 150 9.61 3.02 -5.57
CA GLY A 150 10.37 2.50 -6.72
C GLY A 150 10.98 3.54 -7.67
N CYS A 151 10.94 4.83 -7.33
CA CYS A 151 11.59 5.92 -8.05
C CYS A 151 12.29 6.87 -7.07
N LYS A 152 13.30 7.61 -7.52
CA LYS A 152 13.99 8.64 -6.73
C LYS A 152 13.51 10.04 -7.14
N HIS A 153 13.31 10.92 -6.17
CA HIS A 153 12.66 12.22 -6.34
C HIS A 153 13.64 13.36 -6.09
N PRO A 154 14.33 13.88 -7.13
CA PRO A 154 15.01 15.16 -6.99
C PRO A 154 13.96 16.26 -6.77
N ILE A 155 14.16 17.10 -5.76
CA ILE A 155 13.21 18.15 -5.39
C ILE A 155 13.67 19.44 -6.06
N VAL A 156 12.87 19.95 -6.99
CA VAL A 156 13.17 21.19 -7.73
C VAL A 156 12.37 22.33 -7.09
N ILE A 157 13.07 23.22 -6.41
CA ILE A 157 12.48 24.35 -5.69
C ILE A 157 12.51 25.56 -6.60
N LYS A 158 11.35 26.17 -6.82
CA LYS A 158 11.21 27.41 -7.59
C LYS A 158 11.16 28.61 -6.64
N THR A 159 12.21 29.40 -6.65
CA THR A 159 12.28 30.69 -5.93
C THR A 159 11.41 31.74 -6.62
N LEU A 160 10.85 32.67 -5.85
CA LEU A 160 10.06 33.81 -6.37
C LEU A 160 10.81 34.65 -7.43
N ASN A 161 12.15 34.61 -7.40
CA ASN A 161 13.03 35.29 -8.37
C ASN A 161 13.29 34.48 -9.65
N GLY A 162 12.59 33.36 -9.87
CA GLY A 162 12.72 32.52 -11.07
C GLY A 162 13.96 31.63 -11.10
N LYS A 163 14.73 31.54 -10.00
CA LYS A 163 15.84 30.59 -9.86
C LYS A 163 15.29 29.22 -9.45
N GLU A 164 15.84 28.18 -10.06
CA GLU A 164 15.54 26.79 -9.72
C GLU A 164 16.73 26.20 -8.96
N THR A 165 16.49 25.75 -7.74
CA THR A 165 17.48 25.01 -6.93
C THR A 165 17.03 23.56 -6.80
N VAL A 166 17.97 22.62 -6.85
CA VAL A 166 17.67 21.19 -6.78
C VAL A 166 18.27 20.62 -5.51
N ILE A 167 17.44 20.03 -4.66
CA ILE A 167 17.85 19.34 -3.43
C ILE A 167 17.71 17.83 -3.66
N ASP A 168 18.67 17.05 -3.16
CA ASP A 168 18.56 15.59 -3.19
C ASP A 168 17.55 15.10 -2.14
N GLU A 169 16.84 14.04 -2.47
CA GLU A 169 15.85 13.43 -1.61
C GLU A 169 16.40 13.02 -0.23
N ASN A 170 17.65 12.54 -0.20
CA ASN A 170 18.32 12.11 1.02
C ASN A 170 18.54 13.27 1.98
N GLU A 171 18.80 14.46 1.45
CA GLU A 171 19.00 15.68 2.22
C GLU A 171 17.69 16.14 2.85
N LEU A 172 16.58 16.11 2.09
CA LEU A 172 15.24 16.39 2.62
C LEU A 172 14.85 15.39 3.72
N LEU A 173 15.10 14.10 3.50
CA LEU A 173 14.81 13.06 4.51
C LEU A 173 15.68 13.25 5.77
N HIS A 174 16.96 13.59 5.61
CA HIS A 174 17.84 13.88 6.73
C HIS A 174 17.36 15.09 7.54
N ALA A 175 17.01 16.20 6.89
CA ALA A 175 16.45 17.37 7.57
C ALA A 175 15.15 17.03 8.31
N PHE A 176 14.28 16.23 7.69
CA PHE A 176 13.03 15.79 8.31
C PHE A 176 13.24 14.94 9.58
N PHE A 177 14.12 13.92 9.52
CA PHE A 177 14.35 12.99 10.63
C PHE A 177 15.24 13.57 11.74
N THR A 178 16.26 14.34 11.38
CA THR A 178 17.25 14.88 12.31
C THR A 178 16.76 16.17 12.96
N GLU A 179 16.15 17.07 12.18
CA GLU A 179 15.79 18.43 12.65
C GLU A 179 14.31 18.54 13.06
N LYS A 180 13.51 17.46 12.90
CA LYS A 180 12.08 17.39 13.24
C LYS A 180 11.23 18.50 12.61
N LEU A 181 11.65 19.00 11.46
CA LEU A 181 11.03 20.10 10.73
C LEU A 181 9.79 19.65 9.93
N MET A 182 8.79 19.07 10.61
CA MET A 182 7.54 18.60 9.98
C MET A 182 6.77 19.72 9.26
N SER A 183 6.80 20.93 9.85
CA SER A 183 6.02 22.10 9.42
C SER A 183 6.90 23.26 8.94
N ALA A 184 8.21 23.03 8.77
CA ALA A 184 9.08 24.05 8.21
C ALA A 184 8.84 24.18 6.71
N LYS A 185 9.13 25.37 6.18
CA LYS A 185 9.03 25.63 4.76
C LYS A 185 10.26 25.09 4.06
N ILE A 186 10.08 24.58 2.86
CA ILE A 186 11.17 24.05 2.05
C ILE A 186 12.22 25.11 1.71
N GLY A 187 11.79 26.38 1.60
CA GLY A 187 12.71 27.51 1.44
C GLY A 187 13.70 27.66 2.59
N ASP A 188 13.35 27.29 3.83
CA ASP A 188 14.23 27.44 4.99
C ASP A 188 15.41 26.45 4.94
N LEU A 189 15.21 25.31 4.27
CA LEU A 189 16.26 24.29 4.05
C LEU A 189 17.33 24.76 3.06
N LEU A 190 17.00 25.68 2.15
CA LEU A 190 17.96 26.25 1.19
C LEU A 190 19.00 27.17 1.82
N TYR A 191 18.75 27.69 3.02
CA TYR A 191 19.64 28.63 3.72
C TYR A 191 20.46 27.98 4.84
N THR A 192 20.28 26.68 5.07
CA THR A 192 20.99 25.93 6.11
C THR A 192 22.26 25.25 5.57
N TYR A 193 22.43 25.20 4.24
CA TYR A 193 23.60 24.70 3.51
C TYR A 193 24.03 25.69 2.41
#